data_AF-Q8N3W7-F1
#
_entry.id   AF-Q8N3W7-F1
#
_cell.length_a   1.000
_cell.length_b   1.000
_cell.length_c   1.000
_cell.angle_alpha   90.00
_cell.angle_beta   90.00
_cell.angle_gamma   90.00
#
_symmetry.space_group_name_H-M   'P 1'
#
loop_
_entity.id
_entity.type
_entity.pdbx_description
1 polymer ?
#
loop_
_entity_poly.entity_id
_entity_poly.type
_entity_poly.pdbx_seq_one_letter_code
_entity_poly.pdbx_strand_id
1 'polypeptide(L)'
;WLPAAATFPVQDPASGAALGMVADCGVREARAAVRAAYEAFCRWREVSAKERSSLLRKWYNLMIQNKDDLARIITAESGKPLKEAHGEILYSAFFLEWFSEEARRVYGDIIYTPAKDRRALVLKQPIGVAAVITPWNFPSAMITRKVGAALAAGCTVVVKPAEDTPFSALALAELASQAGIPSGVYNVIPCSRKNAKEVGEAICTDPLVSKISFTGSTTTGK
;
A
#
# COMPACT_ATOMS: atom_id res chain seq x y z
N TRP A 1 1.79 10.99 -10.96
CA TRP A 1 0.62 11.76 -10.51
C TRP A 1 -0.33 11.97 -11.67
N LEU A 2 -1.57 11.46 -11.56
CA LEU A 2 -2.59 11.57 -12.62
C LEU A 2 -3.89 12.14 -12.02
N PRO A 3 -4.54 13.12 -12.66
CA PRO A 3 -5.88 13.54 -12.27
C PRO A 3 -6.93 12.52 -12.71
N ALA A 4 -8.15 12.65 -12.18
CA ALA A 4 -9.34 11.93 -12.65
C ALA A 4 -10.37 12.90 -13.25
N ALA A 5 -11.39 12.37 -13.92
CA ALA A 5 -12.46 13.18 -14.52
C ALA A 5 -13.32 13.92 -13.48
N ALA A 6 -13.37 13.42 -12.25
CA ALA A 6 -14.06 14.03 -11.14
C ALA A 6 -13.11 14.14 -9.93
N THR A 7 -13.55 14.90 -8.94
CA THR A 7 -12.87 15.07 -7.66
C THR A 7 -13.87 15.03 -6.51
N PHE A 8 -13.42 14.71 -5.30
CA PHE A 8 -14.20 14.83 -4.08
C PHE A 8 -13.49 15.70 -3.04
N PRO A 9 -14.23 16.45 -2.22
CA PRO A 9 -13.64 17.27 -1.17
C PRO A 9 -13.21 16.40 0.01
N VAL A 10 -12.10 16.78 0.65
CA VAL A 10 -11.70 16.31 1.96
C VAL A 10 -11.72 17.50 2.92
N GLN A 11 -12.30 17.30 4.09
CA GLN A 11 -12.49 18.35 5.09
C GLN A 11 -11.79 17.96 6.38
N ASP A 12 -11.30 18.96 7.11
CA ASP A 12 -10.86 18.80 8.48
C ASP A 12 -12.07 18.47 9.36
N PRO A 13 -12.11 17.30 10.02
CA PRO A 13 -13.27 16.89 10.79
C PRO A 13 -13.47 17.71 12.08
N ALA A 14 -12.47 18.46 12.54
CA ALA A 14 -12.57 19.32 13.71
C ALA A 14 -13.13 20.71 13.36
N SER A 15 -12.72 21.28 12.22
CA SER A 15 -13.09 22.66 11.84
C SER A 15 -14.12 22.75 10.70
N GLY A 16 -14.32 21.68 9.94
CA GLY A 16 -15.08 21.68 8.69
C GLY A 16 -14.37 22.40 7.53
N ALA A 17 -13.15 22.89 7.74
CA ALA A 17 -12.39 23.58 6.71
C ALA A 17 -12.05 22.63 5.56
N ALA A 18 -12.12 23.12 4.33
CA ALA A 18 -11.69 22.35 3.17
C ALA A 18 -10.16 22.18 3.19
N LEU A 19 -9.69 20.92 3.16
CA LEU A 19 -8.27 20.59 3.04
C LEU A 19 -7.83 20.55 1.58
N GLY A 20 -8.69 20.05 0.69
CA GLY A 20 -8.42 20.00 -0.73
C GLY A 20 -9.40 19.14 -1.52
N MET A 21 -9.24 19.16 -2.84
CA MET A 21 -9.96 18.30 -3.77
C MET A 21 -9.05 17.16 -4.21
N VAL A 22 -9.52 15.92 -4.05
CA VAL A 22 -8.76 14.72 -4.41
C VAL A 22 -9.39 14.07 -5.64
N ALA A 23 -8.54 13.50 -6.51
CA ALA A 23 -9.00 12.75 -7.68
C ALA A 23 -10.00 11.66 -7.29
N ASP A 24 -11.13 11.60 -7.99
CA ASP A 24 -12.19 10.63 -7.76
C ASP A 24 -12.10 9.52 -8.82
N CYS A 25 -11.18 8.57 -8.62
CA CYS A 25 -10.96 7.48 -9.55
C CYS A 25 -12.23 6.62 -9.72
N GLY A 26 -12.48 6.17 -10.95
CA GLY A 26 -13.52 5.18 -11.26
C GLY A 26 -12.93 3.84 -11.70
N VAL A 27 -13.78 2.98 -12.27
CA VAL A 27 -13.40 1.65 -12.75
C VAL A 27 -12.28 1.70 -13.80
N ARG A 28 -12.29 2.73 -14.67
CA ARG A 28 -11.29 2.89 -15.72
C ARG A 28 -9.89 3.11 -15.15
N GLU A 29 -9.77 4.03 -14.20
CA GLU A 29 -8.51 4.34 -13.52
C GLU A 29 -8.05 3.15 -12.65
N ALA A 30 -8.98 2.46 -11.99
CA ALA A 30 -8.69 1.25 -11.23
C ALA A 30 -8.04 0.15 -12.09
N ARG A 31 -8.64 -0.16 -13.25
CA ARG A 31 -8.08 -1.15 -14.20
C ARG A 31 -6.74 -0.69 -14.77
N ALA A 32 -6.54 0.61 -14.99
CA ALA A 32 -5.26 1.14 -15.43
C ALA A 32 -4.16 0.98 -14.37
N ALA A 33 -4.48 1.25 -13.10
CA ALA A 33 -3.55 1.03 -11.99
C ALA A 33 -3.20 -0.46 -11.81
N VAL A 34 -4.18 -1.36 -11.97
CA VAL A 34 -3.94 -2.82 -11.94
C VAL A 34 -2.98 -3.26 -13.06
N ARG A 35 -3.17 -2.78 -14.29
CA ARG A 35 -2.24 -3.10 -15.40
C ARG A 35 -0.83 -2.57 -15.12
N ALA A 36 -0.70 -1.34 -14.66
CA ALA A 36 0.60 -0.77 -14.28
C ALA A 36 1.27 -1.59 -13.16
N ALA A 37 0.50 -2.04 -12.17
CA ALA A 37 1.00 -2.90 -11.11
C ALA A 37 1.44 -4.27 -11.62
N TYR A 38 0.70 -4.85 -12.56
CA TYR A 38 1.01 -6.14 -13.15
C TYR A 38 2.28 -6.10 -14.02
N GLU A 39 2.41 -5.09 -14.86
CA GLU A 39 3.63 -4.88 -15.67
C GLU A 39 4.86 -4.63 -14.78
N ALA A 40 4.69 -3.83 -13.73
CA ALA A 40 5.75 -3.60 -12.75
C ALA A 40 6.11 -4.88 -11.98
N PHE A 41 5.13 -5.74 -11.66
CA PHE A 41 5.37 -6.99 -10.96
C PHE A 41 6.33 -7.91 -11.72
N CYS A 42 6.16 -8.04 -13.03
CA CYS A 42 7.04 -8.86 -13.87
C CYS A 42 8.52 -8.45 -13.76
N ARG A 43 8.81 -7.18 -13.48
CA ARG A 43 10.17 -6.66 -13.28
C ARG A 43 10.58 -6.68 -11.81
N TRP A 44 9.68 -6.30 -10.92
CA TRP A 44 9.91 -6.19 -9.48
C TRP A 44 10.23 -7.53 -8.82
N ARG A 45 9.61 -8.62 -9.29
CA ARG A 45 9.89 -9.97 -8.80
C ARG A 45 11.33 -10.44 -9.07
N GLU A 46 11.96 -9.90 -10.11
CA GLU A 46 13.34 -10.20 -10.51
C GLU A 46 14.37 -9.34 -9.76
N VAL A 47 13.94 -8.23 -9.15
CA VAL A 47 14.80 -7.39 -8.31
C VAL A 47 15.22 -8.20 -7.07
N SER A 48 16.51 -8.28 -6.78
CA SER A 48 17.00 -9.08 -5.65
C SER A 48 16.38 -8.66 -4.32
N ALA A 49 16.20 -9.62 -3.40
CA ALA A 49 15.71 -9.37 -2.05
C ALA A 49 16.51 -8.28 -1.30
N LYS A 50 17.83 -8.21 -1.52
CA LYS A 50 18.70 -7.18 -0.93
C LYS A 50 18.36 -5.78 -1.46
N GLU A 51 18.09 -5.65 -2.74
CA GLU A 51 17.74 -4.35 -3.34
C GLU A 51 16.34 -3.91 -2.88
N ARG A 52 15.35 -4.82 -2.89
CA ARG A 52 14.01 -4.52 -2.35
C ARG A 52 14.07 -4.07 -0.88
N SER A 53 14.89 -4.76 -0.08
CA SER A 53 15.20 -4.38 1.30
C SER A 53 15.76 -2.95 1.40
N SER A 54 16.76 -2.62 0.57
CA SER A 54 17.36 -1.27 0.57
C SER A 54 16.35 -0.17 0.21
N LEU A 55 15.49 -0.41 -0.78
CA LEU A 55 14.46 0.54 -1.19
C LEU A 55 13.41 0.77 -0.09
N LEU A 56 12.95 -0.30 0.56
CA LEU A 56 12.04 -0.21 1.72
C LEU A 56 12.69 0.55 2.90
N ARG A 57 13.99 0.32 3.15
CA ARG A 57 14.75 1.06 4.17
C ARG A 57 14.84 2.56 3.83
N LYS A 58 15.11 2.93 2.58
CA LYS A 58 15.12 4.33 2.12
C LYS A 58 13.75 4.98 2.33
N TRP A 59 12.68 4.26 2.01
CA TRP A 59 11.31 4.76 2.20
C TRP A 59 11.00 4.99 3.69
N TYR A 60 11.38 4.06 4.57
CA TYR A 60 11.34 4.30 6.01
C TYR A 60 12.10 5.58 6.40
N ASN A 61 13.34 5.75 5.91
CA ASN A 61 14.19 6.87 6.35
C ASN A 61 13.52 8.20 5.99
N LEU A 62 12.92 8.27 4.80
CA LEU A 62 12.13 9.42 4.35
C LEU A 62 10.88 9.65 5.21
N MET A 63 10.20 8.60 5.66
CA MET A 63 9.09 8.75 6.61
C MET A 63 9.56 9.33 7.95
N ILE A 64 10.71 8.88 8.46
CA ILE A 64 11.27 9.42 9.71
C ILE A 64 11.70 10.89 9.53
N GLN A 65 12.32 11.22 8.40
CA GLN A 65 12.74 12.60 8.09
C GLN A 65 11.55 13.56 7.99
N ASN A 66 10.41 13.10 7.46
CA ASN A 66 9.20 13.91 7.28
C ASN A 66 8.12 13.65 8.34
N LYS A 67 8.50 13.03 9.47
CA LYS A 67 7.51 12.48 10.44
C LYS A 67 6.53 13.52 10.99
N ASP A 68 6.97 14.78 11.11
CA ASP A 68 6.18 15.84 11.72
C ASP A 68 5.11 16.34 10.74
N ASP A 69 5.46 16.51 9.47
CA ASP A 69 4.51 16.88 8.42
C ASP A 69 3.53 15.75 8.12
N LEU A 70 4.03 14.51 8.10
CA LEU A 70 3.15 13.33 7.98
C LEU A 70 2.15 13.25 9.14
N ALA A 71 2.57 13.56 10.37
CA ALA A 71 1.67 13.58 11.52
C ALA A 71 0.63 14.72 11.41
N ARG A 72 1.03 15.90 10.90
CA ARG A 72 0.10 17.00 10.64
C ARG A 72 -0.95 16.63 9.60
N ILE A 73 -0.57 15.91 8.53
CA ILE A 73 -1.52 15.39 7.53
C ILE A 73 -2.54 14.48 8.21
N ILE A 74 -2.10 13.49 9.01
CA ILE A 74 -3.00 12.59 9.72
C ILE A 74 -3.96 13.36 10.63
N THR A 75 -3.45 14.30 11.43
CA THR A 75 -4.30 15.11 12.31
C THR A 75 -5.31 15.92 11.52
N ALA A 76 -4.90 16.53 10.40
CA ALA A 76 -5.78 17.33 9.57
C ALA A 76 -6.93 16.50 8.98
N GLU A 77 -6.66 15.33 8.41
CA GLU A 77 -7.70 14.53 7.73
C GLU A 77 -8.48 13.59 8.67
N SER A 78 -7.85 13.08 9.73
CA SER A 78 -8.48 12.11 10.64
C SER A 78 -9.01 12.75 11.93
N GLY A 79 -8.61 13.99 12.24
CA GLY A 79 -8.97 14.69 13.48
C GLY A 79 -8.29 14.20 14.75
N LYS A 80 -7.40 13.20 14.69
CA LYS A 80 -6.77 12.68 15.92
C LYS A 80 -5.74 13.67 16.46
N PRO A 81 -5.56 13.75 17.80
CA PRO A 81 -4.55 14.62 18.39
C PRO A 81 -3.16 14.39 17.81
N LEU A 82 -2.37 15.45 17.65
CA LEU A 82 -1.05 15.39 17.02
C LEU A 82 -0.11 14.38 17.69
N LYS A 83 -0.22 14.21 19.02
CA LYS A 83 0.54 13.20 19.76
C LYS A 83 0.22 11.77 19.31
N GLU A 84 -1.04 11.45 19.05
CA GLU A 84 -1.46 10.15 18.52
C GLU A 84 -1.02 9.98 17.07
N ALA A 85 -1.11 11.04 16.26
CA ALA A 85 -0.63 11.03 14.88
C ALA A 85 0.89 10.78 14.80
N HIS A 86 1.70 11.37 15.68
CA HIS A 86 3.12 11.04 15.78
C HIS A 86 3.36 9.57 16.12
N GLY A 87 2.62 9.04 17.09
CA GLY A 87 2.68 7.61 17.44
C GLY A 87 2.35 6.72 16.25
N GLU A 88 1.33 7.08 15.46
CA GLU A 88 0.99 6.35 14.24
C GLU A 88 2.09 6.44 13.19
N ILE A 89 2.66 7.61 12.91
CA ILE A 89 3.71 7.73 11.89
C ILE A 89 4.94 6.91 12.23
N LEU A 90 5.35 6.89 13.50
CA LEU A 90 6.45 6.03 13.94
C LEU A 90 6.09 4.55 13.73
N TYR A 91 4.89 4.14 14.16
CA TYR A 91 4.42 2.76 13.97
C TYR A 91 4.32 2.37 12.49
N SER A 92 3.86 3.29 11.66
CA SER A 92 3.76 3.14 10.20
C SER A 92 5.15 2.98 9.56
N ALA A 93 6.11 3.82 9.95
CA ALA A 93 7.49 3.70 9.48
C ALA A 93 8.10 2.36 9.91
N PHE A 94 7.92 1.94 11.16
CA PHE A 94 8.46 0.67 11.67
C PHE A 94 7.99 -0.55 10.89
N PHE A 95 6.79 -0.54 10.28
CA PHE A 95 6.41 -1.61 9.36
C PHE A 95 7.30 -1.68 8.11
N LEU A 96 7.69 -0.53 7.53
CA LEU A 96 8.61 -0.52 6.39
C LEU A 96 10.02 -0.95 6.79
N GLU A 97 10.50 -0.56 7.97
CA GLU A 97 11.75 -1.04 8.56
C GLU A 97 11.74 -2.57 8.72
N TRP A 98 10.73 -3.07 9.43
CA TRP A 98 10.55 -4.48 9.70
C TRP A 98 10.51 -5.30 8.42
N PHE A 99 9.68 -4.92 7.45
CA PHE A 99 9.58 -5.68 6.20
C PHE A 99 10.77 -5.47 5.26
N SER A 100 11.48 -4.34 5.36
CA SER A 100 12.80 -4.20 4.74
C SER A 100 13.74 -5.32 5.22
N GLU A 101 13.74 -5.62 6.51
CA GLU A 101 14.56 -6.69 7.07
C GLU A 101 14.06 -8.08 6.64
N GLU A 102 12.75 -8.33 6.69
CA GLU A 102 12.17 -9.62 6.32
C GLU A 102 12.32 -9.96 4.83
N ALA A 103 12.47 -8.97 3.94
CA ALA A 103 12.64 -9.20 2.51
C ALA A 103 13.75 -10.21 2.16
N ARG A 104 14.82 -10.25 2.98
CA ARG A 104 15.99 -11.12 2.78
C ARG A 104 15.90 -12.47 3.51
N ARG A 105 14.79 -12.74 4.20
CA ARG A 105 14.58 -13.89 5.09
C ARG A 105 13.47 -14.82 4.60
N VAL A 106 13.17 -14.78 3.30
CA VAL A 106 12.22 -15.70 2.65
C VAL A 106 12.91 -17.05 2.40
N TYR A 107 12.95 -17.88 3.43
CA TYR A 107 13.60 -19.20 3.38
C TYR A 107 12.68 -20.26 2.77
N GLY A 108 13.25 -21.06 1.86
CA GLY A 108 12.69 -22.34 1.43
C GLY A 108 13.11 -23.49 2.35
N ASP A 109 12.72 -24.71 2.00
CA ASP A 109 12.95 -25.90 2.83
C ASP A 109 13.49 -27.06 1.97
N ILE A 110 14.28 -27.94 2.60
CA ILE A 110 14.71 -29.22 2.03
C ILE A 110 14.22 -30.32 2.96
N ILE A 111 13.44 -31.27 2.42
CA ILE A 111 12.72 -32.27 3.23
C ILE A 111 13.23 -33.67 2.90
N TYR A 112 13.40 -34.50 3.94
CA TYR A 112 13.75 -35.91 3.78
C TYR A 112 12.59 -36.69 3.16
N THR A 113 12.86 -37.43 2.08
CA THR A 113 11.85 -38.22 1.37
C THR A 113 11.98 -39.71 1.68
N PRO A 114 10.88 -40.46 1.82
CA PRO A 114 10.93 -41.91 1.97
C PRO A 114 11.53 -42.62 0.74
N ALA A 115 11.28 -42.09 -0.45
CA ALA A 115 11.88 -42.57 -1.69
C ALA A 115 13.36 -42.15 -1.77
N LYS A 116 14.25 -43.11 -2.06
CA LYS A 116 15.72 -42.92 -2.05
C LYS A 116 16.25 -42.14 -3.27
N ASP A 117 15.47 -42.07 -4.33
CA ASP A 117 15.83 -41.53 -5.65
C ASP A 117 15.40 -40.07 -5.87
N ARG A 118 14.84 -39.40 -4.85
CA ARG A 118 14.26 -38.05 -4.99
C ARG A 118 14.78 -37.09 -3.92
N ARG A 119 14.57 -35.80 -4.15
CA ARG A 119 14.78 -34.72 -3.18
C ARG A 119 13.52 -33.85 -3.17
N ALA A 120 13.08 -33.45 -1.98
CA ALA A 120 11.96 -32.53 -1.84
C ALA A 120 12.49 -31.13 -1.52
N LEU A 121 12.16 -30.18 -2.39
CA LEU A 121 12.50 -28.76 -2.26
C LEU A 121 11.20 -27.95 -2.15
N VAL A 122 11.17 -26.99 -1.23
CA VAL A 122 10.08 -26.02 -1.10
C VAL A 122 10.64 -24.64 -1.37
N LEU A 123 10.05 -23.95 -2.35
CA LEU A 123 10.36 -22.57 -2.69
C LEU A 123 9.19 -21.67 -2.32
N LYS A 124 9.48 -20.41 -1.96
CA LYS A 124 8.48 -19.37 -1.71
C LYS A 124 8.66 -18.25 -2.75
N GLN A 125 7.59 -17.91 -3.45
CA GLN A 125 7.57 -16.92 -4.52
C GLN A 125 6.44 -15.92 -4.28
N PRO A 126 6.58 -14.65 -4.74
CA PRO A 126 5.52 -13.66 -4.60
C PRO A 126 4.26 -14.08 -5.37
N ILE A 127 3.10 -13.78 -4.79
CA ILE A 127 1.79 -14.14 -5.34
C ILE A 127 1.47 -13.33 -6.62
N GLY A 128 1.85 -12.04 -6.69
CA GLY A 128 1.52 -11.16 -7.81
C GLY A 128 1.10 -9.77 -7.38
N VAL A 129 0.13 -9.19 -8.09
CA VAL A 129 -0.49 -7.90 -7.72
C VAL A 129 -1.44 -8.09 -6.54
N ALA A 130 -1.34 -7.22 -5.53
CA ALA A 130 -2.27 -7.19 -4.40
C ALA A 130 -3.13 -5.92 -4.38
N ALA A 131 -4.45 -6.09 -4.32
CA ALA A 131 -5.38 -5.01 -4.01
C ALA A 131 -5.39 -4.76 -2.49
N VAL A 132 -5.08 -3.52 -2.10
CA VAL A 132 -4.96 -3.10 -0.70
C VAL A 132 -6.04 -2.06 -0.42
N ILE A 133 -6.96 -2.35 0.49
CA ILE A 133 -8.07 -1.45 0.84
C ILE A 133 -7.98 -1.17 2.33
N THR A 134 -7.89 0.11 2.70
CA THR A 134 -7.61 0.53 4.08
C THR A 134 -8.66 1.51 4.63
N PRO A 135 -8.94 1.43 5.94
CA PRO A 135 -9.92 2.29 6.60
C PRO A 135 -9.31 3.66 6.98
N TRP A 136 -10.16 4.55 7.48
CA TRP A 136 -9.77 5.92 7.84
C TRP A 136 -9.08 6.06 9.20
N ASN A 137 -9.27 5.10 10.11
CA ASN A 137 -8.89 5.25 11.53
C ASN A 137 -7.38 5.30 11.77
N PHE A 138 -6.57 4.63 10.94
CA PHE A 138 -5.11 4.69 10.95
C PHE A 138 -4.62 4.81 9.49
N PRO A 139 -4.72 6.02 8.90
CA PRO A 139 -4.63 6.21 7.46
C PRO A 139 -3.22 5.99 6.89
N SER A 140 -2.19 5.95 7.74
CA SER A 140 -0.82 5.60 7.33
C SER A 140 -0.48 4.16 7.73
N ALA A 141 -0.67 3.79 8.99
CA ALA A 141 -0.20 2.51 9.51
C ALA A 141 -0.97 1.29 8.98
N MET A 142 -2.21 1.45 8.52
CA MET A 142 -2.95 0.34 7.86
C MET A 142 -2.41 0.05 6.46
N ILE A 143 -1.80 1.04 5.81
CA ILE A 143 -1.21 0.90 4.48
C ILE A 143 0.15 0.23 4.61
N THR A 144 1.08 0.83 5.38
CA THR A 144 2.47 0.36 5.46
C THR A 144 2.60 -1.07 5.98
N ARG A 145 1.74 -1.51 6.92
CA ARG A 145 1.73 -2.91 7.37
C ARG A 145 1.40 -3.93 6.28
N LYS A 146 0.59 -3.54 5.29
CA LYS A 146 0.18 -4.40 4.16
C LYS A 146 1.17 -4.28 3.01
N VAL A 147 1.55 -3.05 2.69
CA VAL A 147 2.39 -2.69 1.56
C VAL A 147 3.85 -3.07 1.80
N GLY A 148 4.38 -2.85 3.00
CA GLY A 148 5.73 -3.29 3.36
C GLY A 148 5.90 -4.79 3.16
N ALA A 149 4.95 -5.59 3.67
CA ALA A 149 4.95 -7.04 3.50
C ALA A 149 4.88 -7.46 2.03
N ALA A 150 3.98 -6.84 1.26
CA ALA A 150 3.79 -7.14 -0.16
C ALA A 150 5.07 -6.87 -0.96
N LEU A 151 5.65 -5.67 -0.82
CA LEU A 151 6.86 -5.29 -1.56
C LEU A 151 8.08 -6.11 -1.14
N ALA A 152 8.22 -6.42 0.15
CA ALA A 152 9.30 -7.27 0.65
C ALA A 152 9.27 -8.67 0.01
N ALA A 153 8.08 -9.26 -0.07
CA ALA A 153 7.87 -10.55 -0.74
C ALA A 153 8.14 -10.51 -2.25
N GLY A 154 8.09 -9.33 -2.88
CA GLY A 154 8.23 -9.14 -4.32
C GLY A 154 6.90 -8.94 -5.07
N CYS A 155 5.81 -8.68 -4.35
CA CYS A 155 4.52 -8.27 -4.93
C CYS A 155 4.50 -6.77 -5.24
N THR A 156 3.54 -6.34 -6.07
CA THR A 156 3.17 -4.94 -6.29
C THR A 156 1.78 -4.67 -5.76
N VAL A 157 1.41 -3.41 -5.55
CA VAL A 157 0.14 -3.06 -4.90
C VAL A 157 -0.65 -1.98 -5.62
N VAL A 158 -1.97 -2.11 -5.53
CA VAL A 158 -2.93 -1.03 -5.83
C VAL A 158 -3.68 -0.71 -4.55
N VAL A 159 -3.48 0.47 -4.01
CA VAL A 159 -4.07 0.94 -2.75
C VAL A 159 -5.30 1.79 -3.05
N LYS A 160 -6.46 1.39 -2.51
CA LYS A 160 -7.65 2.24 -2.38
C LYS A 160 -7.76 2.69 -0.92
N PRO A 161 -7.37 3.94 -0.59
CA PRO A 161 -7.52 4.46 0.77
C PRO A 161 -8.98 4.83 1.07
N ALA A 162 -9.31 5.03 2.34
CA ALA A 162 -10.60 5.59 2.73
C ALA A 162 -10.75 7.01 2.14
N GLU A 163 -11.97 7.33 1.75
CA GLU A 163 -12.35 8.64 1.20
C GLU A 163 -12.19 9.79 2.22
N ASP A 164 -12.29 9.50 3.51
CA ASP A 164 -12.13 10.51 4.56
C ASP A 164 -10.67 10.94 4.76
N THR A 165 -9.71 10.04 4.47
CA THR A 165 -8.29 10.24 4.79
C THR A 165 -7.32 9.80 3.67
N PRO A 166 -7.48 10.29 2.43
CA PRO A 166 -6.65 9.86 1.31
C PRO A 166 -5.25 10.50 1.29
N PHE A 167 -5.02 11.62 1.98
CA PHE A 167 -3.76 12.35 1.87
C PHE A 167 -2.59 11.61 2.50
N SER A 168 -2.78 10.85 3.58
CA SER A 168 -1.73 9.99 4.12
C SER A 168 -1.21 8.99 3.09
N ALA A 169 -2.11 8.38 2.31
CA ALA A 169 -1.73 7.44 1.25
C ALA A 169 -0.96 8.13 0.11
N LEU A 170 -1.38 9.34 -0.27
CA LEU A 170 -0.71 10.13 -1.31
C LEU A 170 0.66 10.65 -0.85
N ALA A 171 0.79 11.07 0.42
CA ALA A 171 2.07 11.45 0.99
C ALA A 171 3.04 10.26 1.02
N LEU A 172 2.55 9.06 1.34
CA LEU A 172 3.34 7.84 1.21
C LEU A 172 3.78 7.58 -0.24
N ALA A 173 2.95 7.90 -1.24
CA ALA A 173 3.30 7.77 -2.66
C ALA A 173 4.43 8.72 -3.07
N GLU A 174 4.40 9.95 -2.58
CA GLU A 174 5.47 10.91 -2.80
C GLU A 174 6.80 10.40 -2.24
N LEU A 175 6.80 9.93 -0.99
CA LEU A 175 8.00 9.38 -0.36
C LEU A 175 8.46 8.07 -1.01
N ALA A 176 7.53 7.24 -1.54
CA ALA A 176 7.89 6.04 -2.29
C ALA A 176 8.67 6.39 -3.57
N SER A 177 8.22 7.43 -4.29
CA SER A 177 8.91 7.94 -5.47
C SER A 177 10.31 8.44 -5.12
N GLN A 178 10.43 9.26 -4.06
CA GLN A 178 11.73 9.76 -3.58
C GLN A 178 12.67 8.64 -3.11
N ALA A 179 12.13 7.56 -2.53
CA ALA A 179 12.90 6.38 -2.13
C ALA A 179 13.46 5.58 -3.33
N GLY A 180 12.94 5.83 -4.54
CA GLY A 180 13.26 5.08 -5.74
C GLY A 180 12.42 3.82 -5.94
N ILE A 181 11.25 3.71 -5.30
CA ILE A 181 10.31 2.62 -5.58
C ILE A 181 9.89 2.71 -7.06
N PRO A 182 10.11 1.67 -7.89
CA PRO A 182 9.85 1.75 -9.32
C PRO A 182 8.38 2.04 -9.64
N SER A 183 8.15 2.74 -10.75
CA SER A 183 6.80 3.04 -11.23
C SER A 183 5.94 1.77 -11.34
N GLY A 184 4.70 1.85 -10.87
CA GLY A 184 3.77 0.73 -10.84
C GLY A 184 3.93 -0.21 -9.65
N VAL A 185 5.01 -0.14 -8.85
CA VAL A 185 5.15 -1.02 -7.66
C VAL A 185 4.20 -0.59 -6.53
N TYR A 186 4.04 0.72 -6.33
CA TYR A 186 3.10 1.33 -5.39
C TYR A 186 2.17 2.29 -6.11
N ASN A 187 0.88 1.95 -6.18
CA ASN A 187 -0.15 2.76 -6.83
C ASN A 187 -1.22 3.14 -5.81
N VAL A 188 -1.70 4.38 -5.87
CA VAL A 188 -2.80 4.86 -5.01
C VAL A 188 -3.91 5.39 -5.90
N ILE A 189 -5.13 4.89 -5.70
CA ILE A 189 -6.33 5.27 -6.45
C ILE A 189 -7.41 5.76 -5.47
N PRO A 190 -7.35 7.03 -5.02
CA PRO A 190 -8.40 7.59 -4.18
C PRO A 190 -9.72 7.59 -4.94
N CYS A 191 -10.82 7.26 -4.24
CA CYS A 191 -12.15 7.46 -4.77
C CYS A 191 -13.14 7.71 -3.63
N SER A 192 -14.17 8.48 -3.97
CA SER A 192 -15.23 8.88 -3.06
C SER A 192 -16.16 7.73 -2.71
N ARG A 193 -17.03 7.95 -1.72
CA ARG A 193 -18.04 6.97 -1.28
C ARG A 193 -18.94 6.46 -2.41
N LYS A 194 -19.28 7.29 -3.41
CA LYS A 194 -20.10 6.86 -4.56
C LYS A 194 -19.35 5.84 -5.44
N ASN A 195 -18.04 6.00 -5.60
CA ASN A 195 -17.20 5.15 -6.46
C ASN A 195 -16.60 3.96 -5.69
N ALA A 196 -16.65 3.97 -4.35
CA ALA A 196 -16.00 2.98 -3.50
C ALA A 196 -16.41 1.54 -3.83
N LYS A 197 -17.71 1.29 -4.09
CA LYS A 197 -18.21 -0.05 -4.44
C LYS A 197 -17.66 -0.52 -5.79
N GLU A 198 -17.81 0.30 -6.83
CA GLU A 198 -17.40 -0.07 -8.19
C GLU A 198 -15.88 -0.21 -8.32
N VAL A 199 -15.11 0.68 -7.68
CA VAL A 199 -13.65 0.59 -7.65
C VAL A 199 -13.19 -0.63 -6.84
N GLY A 200 -13.82 -0.88 -5.69
CA GLY A 200 -13.53 -2.06 -4.87
C GLY A 200 -13.79 -3.36 -5.62
N GLU A 201 -14.93 -3.48 -6.29
CA GLU A 201 -15.25 -4.63 -7.14
C GLU A 201 -14.24 -4.78 -8.27
N ALA A 202 -13.91 -3.69 -8.97
CA ALA A 202 -12.96 -3.72 -10.08
C ALA A 202 -11.59 -4.27 -9.67
N ILE A 203 -11.00 -3.80 -8.57
CA ILE A 203 -9.67 -4.28 -8.14
C ILE A 203 -9.70 -5.64 -7.43
N CYS A 204 -10.85 -6.06 -6.89
CA CYS A 204 -11.01 -7.37 -6.24
C CYS A 204 -11.37 -8.49 -7.21
N THR A 205 -11.82 -8.18 -8.43
CA THR A 205 -12.24 -9.17 -9.43
C THR A 205 -11.39 -9.17 -10.70
N ASP A 206 -10.51 -8.18 -10.88
CA ASP A 206 -9.63 -8.12 -12.04
C ASP A 206 -8.73 -9.38 -12.10
N PRO A 207 -8.67 -10.10 -13.24
CA PRO A 207 -7.86 -11.31 -13.38
C PRO A 207 -6.36 -11.13 -13.12
N LEU A 208 -5.85 -9.89 -13.19
CA LEU A 208 -4.45 -9.58 -12.92
C LEU A 208 -4.14 -9.39 -11.43
N VAL A 209 -5.17 -9.30 -10.57
CA VAL A 209 -5.01 -9.22 -9.11
C VAL A 209 -5.06 -10.63 -8.53
N SER A 210 -4.01 -11.01 -7.82
CA SER A 210 -3.85 -12.35 -7.25
C SER A 210 -3.98 -12.39 -5.72
N LYS A 211 -4.11 -11.22 -5.08
CA LYS A 211 -4.32 -11.11 -3.63
C LYS A 211 -5.18 -9.90 -3.27
N ILE A 212 -6.08 -10.08 -2.31
CA ILE A 212 -6.81 -8.98 -1.65
C ILE A 212 -6.35 -8.88 -0.20
N SER A 213 -6.17 -7.65 0.28
CA SER A 213 -5.90 -7.33 1.69
C SER A 213 -6.77 -6.16 2.12
N PHE A 214 -7.87 -6.47 2.78
CA PHE A 214 -8.86 -5.50 3.25
C PHE A 214 -8.75 -5.29 4.77
N THR A 215 -9.04 -4.08 5.23
CA THR A 215 -9.38 -3.79 6.63
C THR A 215 -10.50 -2.74 6.63
N GLY A 216 -11.57 -2.99 7.37
CA GLY A 216 -12.75 -2.13 7.40
C GLY A 216 -13.94 -2.86 8.02
N SER A 217 -15.15 -2.47 7.64
CA SER A 217 -16.39 -3.04 8.18
C SER A 217 -16.60 -4.49 7.75
N THR A 218 -17.32 -5.26 8.57
CA THR A 218 -17.74 -6.63 8.23
C THR A 218 -18.59 -6.68 6.96
N THR A 219 -19.47 -5.69 6.74
CA THR A 219 -20.36 -5.64 5.57
C THR A 219 -19.59 -5.47 4.27
N THR A 220 -18.55 -4.64 4.25
CA THR A 220 -17.71 -4.46 3.05
C THR A 220 -16.74 -5.63 2.86
N GLY A 221 -16.35 -6.31 3.94
CA GLY A 221 -15.43 -7.45 3.87
C GLY A 221 -16.07 -8.78 3.43
N LYS A 222 -17.39 -8.93 3.56
CA LYS A 222 -18.16 -10.10 3.08
C LYS A 222 -18.61 -9.89 1.65
#